data_AF-A0A8B9X0C0-F1
#
_entry.id   AF-A0A8B9X0C0-F1
#
_cell.length_a   1.000
_cell.length_b   1.000
_cell.length_c   1.000
_cell.angle_alpha   90.00
_cell.angle_beta   90.00
_cell.angle_gamma   90.00
#
_symmetry.space_group_name_H-M   'P 1'
#
loop_
_entity.id
_entity.type
_entity.pdbx_description
1 polymer ?
#
loop_
_entity_poly.entity_id
_entity_poly.type
_entity_poly.pdbx_seq_one_letter_code
_entity_poly.pdbx_strand_id
1 'polypeptide(L)'
;MGNLESDLISVLTSHAPVCMYDVGIYITPFPGVILRDSHGVAQVRFVTGNKILRILKSKGLAPDLPEDLYHLIKKAVAVRKHLERNRKDKDAKFRLILIESRIHRLARYYKTKRVLPPNWKYESSTASALVA
;
A
#
# COMPACT_ATOMS: atom_id res chain seq x y z
N MET A 1 5.16 -22.39 25.56
CA MET A 1 5.91 -21.71 24.48
C MET A 1 4.88 -21.12 23.55
N GLY A 2 4.54 -19.85 23.77
CA GLY A 2 3.49 -19.16 23.01
C GLY A 2 3.85 -19.14 21.53
N ASN A 3 2.87 -19.42 20.68
CA ASN A 3 3.08 -19.42 19.23
C ASN A 3 3.42 -17.97 18.84
N LEU A 4 4.70 -17.68 18.58
CA LEU A 4 5.15 -16.38 18.08
C LEU A 4 4.35 -15.94 16.85
N GLU A 5 3.82 -16.89 16.08
CA GLU A 5 2.88 -16.62 14.99
C GLU A 5 1.51 -16.12 15.45
N SER A 6 0.94 -16.64 16.54
CA SER A 6 -0.32 -16.15 17.11
C SER A 6 -0.15 -14.81 17.85
N ASP A 7 1.00 -14.58 18.46
CA ASP A 7 1.30 -13.30 19.12
C ASP A 7 1.53 -12.18 18.10
N LEU A 8 2.22 -12.46 16.99
CA LEU A 8 2.31 -11.55 15.84
C LEU A 8 0.92 -11.18 15.30
N ILE A 9 0.02 -12.16 15.19
CA ILE A 9 -1.36 -11.93 14.75
C ILE A 9 -2.10 -11.10 15.79
N SER A 10 -2.08 -11.47 17.06
CA SER A 10 -2.72 -10.74 18.16
C SER A 10 -2.27 -9.28 18.20
N VAL A 11 -1.00 -9.00 17.95
CA VAL A 11 -0.44 -7.64 17.89
C VAL A 11 -0.90 -6.89 16.65
N LEU A 12 -0.85 -7.53 15.48
CA LEU A 12 -1.39 -6.96 14.23
C LEU A 12 -2.91 -6.70 14.32
N THR A 13 -3.61 -7.40 15.23
CA THR A 13 -5.07 -7.27 15.45
C THR A 13 -5.45 -6.37 16.64
N SER A 14 -4.62 -6.28 17.68
CA SER A 14 -4.91 -5.57 18.95
C SER A 14 -4.29 -4.17 19.06
N HIS A 15 -3.20 -3.89 18.35
CA HIS A 15 -2.64 -2.52 18.27
C HIS A 15 -3.19 -1.71 17.09
N ALA A 16 -4.12 -2.28 16.33
CA ALA A 16 -4.88 -1.52 15.39
C ALA A 16 -6.01 -0.81 16.15
N PRO A 17 -6.02 0.53 16.22
CA PRO A 17 -7.21 1.23 16.68
C PRO A 17 -8.37 0.74 15.81
N VAL A 18 -9.44 0.28 16.48
CA VAL A 18 -10.67 -0.26 15.89
C VAL A 18 -11.25 0.66 14.80
N CYS A 19 -10.85 1.94 14.77
CA CYS A 19 -11.17 2.94 13.76
C CYS A 19 -10.47 2.77 12.39
N MET A 20 -9.55 1.80 12.22
CA MET A 20 -8.80 1.55 10.98
C MET A 20 -9.21 0.28 10.21
N TYR A 21 -10.14 -0.52 10.73
CA TYR A 21 -10.57 -1.77 10.07
C TYR A 21 -11.73 -1.61 9.07
N ASP A 22 -12.46 -0.49 9.08
CA ASP A 22 -13.52 -0.21 8.10
C ASP A 22 -12.99 0.30 6.74
N VAL A 23 -11.71 0.71 6.68
CA VAL A 23 -11.03 1.10 5.45
C VAL A 23 -9.87 0.14 5.25
N GLY A 24 -9.89 -0.69 4.20
CA GLY A 24 -8.91 -1.75 3.92
C GLY A 24 -7.48 -1.25 3.65
N ILE A 25 -6.84 -0.61 4.64
CA ILE A 25 -5.56 0.08 4.52
C ILE A 25 -4.57 -0.56 5.51
N TYR A 26 -4.09 -1.75 5.16
CA TYR A 26 -2.83 -2.28 5.70
C TYR A 26 -1.74 -2.12 4.63
N ILE A 27 -1.41 -0.87 4.32
CA ILE A 27 -0.65 -0.52 3.10
C ILE A 27 0.48 0.44 3.49
N THR A 28 1.33 0.08 4.44
CA THR A 28 2.57 0.83 4.74
C THR A 28 3.71 -0.14 5.13
N PRO A 29 5.00 0.24 5.00
CA PRO A 29 6.17 -0.54 5.50
C PRO A 29 6.22 -0.69 7.04
N PHE A 30 5.19 -0.21 7.72
CA PHE A 30 5.01 -0.13 9.15
C PHE A 30 5.05 -1.48 9.91
N PRO A 31 4.61 -2.66 9.38
CA PRO A 31 4.69 -3.88 10.18
C PRO A 31 6.14 -4.26 10.47
N GLY A 32 7.11 -3.95 9.59
CA GLY A 32 8.53 -4.18 9.88
C GLY A 32 9.07 -3.28 10.98
N VAL A 33 8.61 -2.02 11.05
CA VAL A 33 9.05 -1.03 12.03
C VAL A 33 8.44 -1.33 13.41
N ILE A 34 7.13 -1.59 13.49
CA ILE A 34 6.48 -2.01 14.75
C ILE A 34 7.09 -3.30 15.29
N LEU A 35 7.37 -4.28 14.42
CA LEU A 35 7.97 -5.54 14.88
C LEU A 35 9.39 -5.37 15.39
N ARG A 36 10.15 -4.42 14.85
CA ARG A 36 11.47 -4.07 15.38
C ARG A 36 11.37 -3.35 16.71
N ASP A 37 10.52 -2.33 16.78
CA ASP A 37 10.49 -1.39 17.91
C ASP A 37 9.68 -1.96 19.10
N SER A 38 8.65 -2.78 18.87
CA SER A 38 7.83 -3.37 19.95
C SER A 38 8.14 -4.84 20.23
N HIS A 39 8.65 -5.61 19.26
CA HIS A 39 8.86 -7.07 19.39
C HIS A 39 10.33 -7.50 19.26
N GLY A 40 11.25 -6.56 19.01
CA GLY A 40 12.68 -6.85 18.84
C GLY A 40 13.01 -7.70 17.61
N VAL A 41 12.07 -7.91 16.69
CA VAL A 41 12.28 -8.73 15.50
C VAL A 41 12.85 -7.86 14.38
N ALA A 42 14.16 -7.96 14.14
CA ALA A 42 14.84 -7.16 13.12
C ALA A 42 14.32 -7.45 11.70
N GLN A 43 14.03 -8.71 11.38
CA GLN A 43 13.57 -9.12 10.05
C GLN A 43 12.68 -10.37 10.11
N VAL A 44 11.44 -10.23 9.66
CA VAL A 44 10.42 -11.30 9.63
C VAL A 44 10.86 -12.52 8.80
N ARG A 45 11.72 -12.32 7.79
CA ARG A 45 12.21 -13.39 6.92
C ARG A 45 13.06 -14.42 7.65
N PHE A 46 13.84 -14.01 8.66
CA PHE A 46 14.71 -14.92 9.40
C PHE A 46 13.93 -15.74 10.44
N VAL A 47 12.85 -15.19 10.97
CA VAL A 47 12.02 -15.86 11.99
C VAL A 47 11.06 -16.85 11.35
N THR A 48 10.37 -16.46 10.28
CA THR A 48 9.27 -17.26 9.69
C THR A 48 9.69 -17.96 8.38
N GLY A 49 10.91 -17.72 7.87
CA GLY A 49 11.41 -18.27 6.59
C GLY A 49 10.74 -17.70 5.33
N ASN A 50 9.57 -17.05 5.48
CA ASN A 50 8.79 -16.47 4.40
C ASN A 50 8.75 -14.93 4.46
N LYS A 51 8.52 -14.30 3.30
CA LYS A 51 8.28 -12.84 3.23
C LYS A 51 6.89 -12.52 3.76
N ILE A 52 6.74 -11.36 4.40
CA ILE A 52 5.47 -10.90 5.00
C ILE A 52 4.29 -10.92 4.02
N LEU A 53 4.52 -10.52 2.76
CA LEU A 53 3.50 -10.56 1.70
C LEU A 53 3.00 -11.97 1.38
N ARG A 54 3.83 -13.02 1.55
CA ARG A 54 3.38 -14.41 1.37
C ARG A 54 2.51 -14.85 2.53
N ILE A 55 2.87 -14.47 3.76
CA ILE A 55 2.10 -14.78 4.97
C ILE A 55 0.71 -14.12 4.89
N LEU A 56 0.65 -12.86 4.44
CA LEU A 56 -0.60 -12.13 4.23
C LEU A 56 -1.49 -12.78 3.16
N LYS A 57 -0.90 -13.25 2.05
CA LYS A 57 -1.62 -13.99 1.01
C LYS A 57 -2.18 -15.31 1.50
N SER A 58 -1.40 -16.07 2.26
CA SER A 58 -1.85 -17.35 2.84
C SER A 58 -3.02 -17.18 3.81
N LYS A 59 -3.15 -16.00 4.43
CA LYS A 59 -4.22 -15.68 5.39
C LYS A 59 -5.41 -14.92 4.79
N GLY A 60 -5.39 -14.65 3.48
CA GLY A 60 -6.49 -13.95 2.79
C GLY A 60 -6.59 -12.45 3.11
N LEU A 61 -5.63 -11.87 3.84
CA LEU A 61 -5.56 -10.44 4.18
C LEU A 61 -4.71 -9.64 3.17
N ALA A 62 -4.50 -10.19 1.98
CA ALA A 62 -3.68 -9.53 0.99
C ALA A 62 -4.46 -8.39 0.32
N PRO A 63 -3.83 -7.21 0.13
CA PRO A 63 -4.47 -6.13 -0.59
C PRO A 63 -4.64 -6.51 -2.07
N ASP A 64 -5.81 -6.19 -2.63
CA ASP A 64 -6.13 -6.43 -4.04
C ASP A 64 -5.27 -5.58 -4.98
N LEU A 65 -4.86 -4.40 -4.51
CA LEU A 65 -3.92 -3.53 -5.22
C LEU A 65 -2.52 -3.62 -4.62
N PRO A 66 -1.46 -3.66 -5.46
CA PRO A 66 -0.09 -3.54 -4.99
C PRO A 66 0.13 -2.23 -4.23
N GLU A 67 0.81 -2.33 -3.10
CA GLU A 67 1.09 -1.21 -2.19
C GLU A 67 1.82 -0.04 -2.87
N ASP A 68 2.79 -0.33 -3.74
CA ASP A 68 3.50 0.69 -4.50
C ASP A 68 2.56 1.52 -5.39
N LEU A 69 1.55 0.87 -5.98
CA LEU A 69 0.58 1.50 -6.86
C LEU A 69 -0.39 2.36 -6.05
N TYR A 70 -0.89 1.84 -4.93
CA TYR A 70 -1.77 2.55 -4.01
C TYR A 70 -1.14 3.87 -3.52
N HIS A 71 0.12 3.84 -3.06
CA HIS A 71 0.81 5.03 -2.57
C HIS A 71 1.00 6.11 -3.64
N LEU A 72 1.30 5.71 -4.89
CA LEU A 72 1.45 6.66 -5.99
C LEU A 72 0.13 7.31 -6.36
N ILE A 73 -0.97 6.54 -6.38
CA ILE A 73 -2.31 7.08 -6.64
C ILE A 73 -2.71 8.05 -5.52
N LYS A 74 -2.50 7.69 -4.25
CA LYS A 74 -2.74 8.57 -3.10
C LYS A 74 -1.98 9.89 -3.22
N LYS A 75 -0.71 9.84 -3.63
CA LYS A 75 0.11 11.04 -3.87
C LYS A 75 -0.42 11.88 -5.04
N ALA A 76 -0.85 11.24 -6.13
CA ALA A 76 -1.43 11.92 -7.28
C ALA A 76 -2.74 12.66 -6.92
N VAL A 77 -3.61 12.02 -6.13
CA VAL A 77 -4.87 12.61 -5.64
C VAL A 77 -4.59 13.84 -4.76
N ALA A 78 -3.60 13.75 -3.86
CA ALA A 78 -3.21 14.90 -3.03
C ALA A 78 -2.69 16.09 -3.85
N VAL A 79 -1.83 15.82 -4.85
CA VAL A 79 -1.30 16.87 -5.75
C VAL A 79 -2.42 17.48 -6.60
N ARG A 80 -3.39 16.68 -7.04
CA ARG A 80 -4.56 17.16 -7.79
C ARG A 80 -5.40 18.13 -6.97
N LYS A 81 -5.73 17.77 -5.73
CA LYS A 81 -6.46 18.63 -4.79
C LYS A 81 -5.72 19.93 -4.49
N HIS A 82 -4.38 19.89 -4.47
CA HIS A 82 -3.56 21.09 -4.34
C HIS A 82 -3.67 22.00 -5.59
N LEU A 83 -3.57 21.43 -6.79
CA LEU A 83 -3.66 22.15 -8.07
C LEU A 83 -5.04 22.76 -8.33
N GLU A 84 -6.11 22.17 -7.81
CA GLU A 84 -7.47 22.74 -7.90
C GLU A 84 -7.55 24.14 -7.28
N ARG A 85 -6.85 24.35 -6.16
CA ARG A 85 -6.75 25.64 -5.46
C ARG A 85 -5.66 26.53 -6.07
N ASN A 86 -4.52 25.94 -6.44
CA ASN A 86 -3.34 26.64 -6.93
C ASN A 86 -3.06 26.36 -8.41
N ARG A 87 -3.90 26.92 -9.30
CA ARG A 87 -3.81 26.65 -10.75
C ARG A 87 -2.55 27.16 -11.44
N LYS A 88 -1.84 28.12 -10.83
CA LYS A 88 -0.63 28.74 -11.41
C LYS A 88 0.67 27.98 -11.08
N ASP A 89 0.61 26.98 -10.21
CA ASP A 89 1.79 26.20 -9.83
C ASP A 89 2.22 25.23 -10.94
N LYS A 90 3.27 25.64 -11.68
CA LYS A 90 3.84 24.84 -12.78
C LYS A 90 4.68 23.68 -12.27
N ASP A 91 5.30 23.79 -11.10
CA ASP A 91 6.15 22.74 -10.52
C ASP A 91 5.29 21.56 -10.03
N ALA A 92 4.18 21.86 -9.34
CA ALA A 92 3.21 20.85 -8.95
C ALA A 92 2.59 20.12 -10.16
N LYS A 93 2.30 20.85 -11.25
CA LYS A 93 1.81 20.26 -12.51
C LYS A 93 2.85 19.32 -13.14
N PHE A 94 4.12 19.71 -13.16
CA PHE A 94 5.20 18.87 -13.65
C PHE A 94 5.35 17.59 -12.79
N ARG A 95 5.30 17.72 -11.46
CA ARG A 95 5.35 16.58 -10.54
C ARG A 95 4.18 15.62 -10.73
N LEU A 96 2.98 16.12 -11.01
CA LEU A 96 1.83 15.27 -11.33
C LEU A 96 2.10 14.39 -12.56
N ILE A 97 2.64 14.98 -13.64
CA ILE A 97 2.99 14.25 -14.87
C ILE A 97 4.02 13.14 -14.59
N LEU A 98 5.03 13.42 -13.74
CA LEU A 98 6.01 12.42 -13.34
C LEU A 98 5.38 11.27 -12.55
N ILE A 99 4.47 11.57 -11.64
CA ILE A 99 3.78 10.56 -10.84
C ILE A 99 2.88 9.69 -11.74
N GLU A 100 2.09 10.29 -12.63
CA GLU A 100 1.23 9.57 -13.57
C GLU A 100 2.05 8.68 -14.52
N SER A 101 3.18 9.18 -15.02
CA SER A 101 4.11 8.39 -15.84
C SER A 101 4.67 7.16 -15.09
N ARG A 102 4.96 7.30 -13.79
CA ARG A 102 5.38 6.18 -12.94
C ARG A 102 4.26 5.16 -12.72
N ILE A 103 3.03 5.62 -12.50
CA ILE A 103 1.85 4.76 -12.35
C ILE A 103 1.66 3.92 -13.61
N HIS A 104 1.71 4.52 -14.81
CA HIS A 104 1.56 3.79 -16.07
C HIS A 104 2.65 2.72 -16.27
N ARG A 105 3.90 3.04 -15.89
CA ARG A 105 5.01 2.07 -15.98
C ARG A 105 4.80 0.87 -15.05
N LEU A 106 4.41 1.12 -13.80
CA LEU A 106 4.14 0.05 -12.83
C LEU A 106 2.91 -0.77 -13.19
N ALA A 107 1.84 -0.12 -13.66
CA ALA A 107 0.65 -0.79 -14.14
C ALA A 107 1.01 -1.79 -15.27
N ARG A 108 1.86 -1.39 -16.22
CA ARG A 108 2.34 -2.30 -17.28
C ARG A 108 3.09 -3.50 -16.69
N TYR A 109 3.98 -3.29 -15.73
CA TYR A 109 4.71 -4.37 -15.06
C TYR A 109 3.78 -5.37 -14.35
N TYR A 110 2.81 -4.89 -13.58
CA TYR A 110 1.89 -5.75 -12.83
C TYR A 110 0.89 -6.50 -13.72
N LYS A 111 0.52 -5.92 -14.87
CA LYS A 111 -0.25 -6.63 -15.91
C LYS A 111 0.54 -7.82 -16.45
N THR A 112 1.83 -7.64 -16.77
CA THR A 112 2.69 -8.74 -17.25
C THR A 112 2.85 -9.83 -16.19
N LYS A 113 2.94 -9.46 -14.91
CA LYS A 113 3.05 -10.40 -13.78
C LYS A 113 1.72 -11.04 -13.35
N ARG A 114 0.61 -10.74 -14.04
CA ARG A 114 -0.76 -11.22 -13.73
C ARG A 114 -1.21 -10.95 -12.30
N VAL A 115 -0.67 -9.91 -11.67
CA VAL A 115 -1.10 -9.46 -10.34
C VAL A 115 -2.34 -8.58 -10.46
N LEU A 116 -2.45 -7.83 -11.56
CA LEU A 116 -3.61 -7.01 -11.88
C LEU A 116 -4.36 -7.59 -13.09
N PRO A 117 -5.69 -7.40 -13.16
CA PRO A 117 -6.44 -7.81 -14.33
C PRO A 117 -6.03 -6.95 -15.55
N PRO A 118 -6.03 -7.53 -16.76
CA PRO A 118 -5.50 -6.87 -17.96
C PRO A 118 -6.30 -5.62 -18.37
N ASN A 119 -7.60 -5.59 -18.03
CA ASN A 119 -8.51 -4.48 -18.27
C ASN A 119 -8.29 -3.27 -17.33
N TRP A 120 -7.48 -3.41 -16.28
CA TRP A 120 -7.26 -2.34 -15.31
C TRP A 120 -6.63 -1.12 -15.98
N LYS A 121 -7.22 0.05 -15.83
CA LYS A 121 -6.70 1.32 -16.33
C LYS A 121 -6.69 2.35 -15.20
N TYR A 122 -5.62 3.12 -15.16
CA TYR A 122 -5.56 4.28 -14.28
C TYR A 122 -6.34 5.42 -14.94
N GLU A 123 -7.49 5.74 -14.37
CA GLU A 123 -8.23 6.92 -14.75
C GLU A 123 -8.20 7.96 -13.64
N SER A 124 -7.88 9.17 -14.07
CA SER A 124 -7.58 10.30 -13.21
C SER A 124 -8.81 10.76 -12.41
N SER A 125 -10.01 10.52 -12.95
CA SER A 125 -11.31 10.83 -12.33
C SER A 125 -11.72 9.78 -11.28
N THR A 126 -11.38 8.52 -11.52
CA THR A 126 -11.73 7.38 -10.64
C THR A 126 -10.67 7.16 -9.55
N ALA A 127 -9.50 7.80 -9.68
CA ALA A 127 -8.39 7.69 -8.74
C ALA A 127 -8.77 7.99 -7.28
N SER A 128 -9.70 8.92 -7.04
CA SER A 128 -10.18 9.24 -5.69
C SER A 128 -11.05 8.13 -5.10
N ALA A 129 -11.84 7.43 -5.92
CA ALA A 129 -12.69 6.32 -5.48
C ALA A 129 -11.90 5.03 -5.23
N LEU A 130 -10.74 4.87 -5.86
CA LEU A 130 -9.85 3.71 -5.70
C LEU A 130 -9.02 3.76 -4.40
N VAL A 131 -8.98 4.91 -3.72
CA VAL A 131 -8.16 5.15 -2.52
C VAL A 131 -9.02 5.47 -1.28
N ALA A 132 -10.34 5.63 -1.47
CA ALA A 132 -11.31 5.90 -0.43
C ALA A 132 -11.61 4.66 0.43
#